data_AF-A0A6M0EWI5-F1
#
_entry.id   AF-A0A6M0EWI5-F1
#
_cell.length_a   1.000
_cell.length_b   1.000
_cell.length_c   1.000
_cell.angle_alpha   90.00
_cell.angle_beta   90.00
_cell.angle_gamma   90.00
#
_symmetry.space_group_name_H-M   'P 1'
#
loop_
_entity.id
_entity.type
_entity.pdbx_description
1 polymer ?
#
loop_
_entity_poly.entity_id
_entity_poly.type
_entity_poly.pdbx_seq_one_letter_code
_entity_poly.pdbx_strand_id
1 'polypeptide(L)'
;MTSPSLNQEQLIFILSFLSNGVANIKASQESLQEQLTHKVTNALADKTVRGYIGEWDVVWGPVVYKAPLAKVATNSMYVARNSNQYVVAIAGTNPSSFYDWLVEDANVKIQVSWPYGNPGVPHAKISKGTHTGLQHLQNKMHSSGKTLLQFLGDAMKNSSSETEIIFTGHSLGGALSPTLALAVLDQEDLWSNGNSFKISVYPSAGPTPGNKDFSIYYGNRLGDSTTRIWNTMDVVPHAWNEDMLSEIPNLYKPEIQLSYWESLFVKILKKLAKGGNYTQLLPTTPGLNGTVALQPIPPLCKQATPETPTLTIEEEASQFVELLKGSFVENYDLERRIQEELNSSDDFKKDLQQSYIRLSSFLKQAIYQHIGAYFVLLDIVEPYCYLRDKNYLSTVSSDRNPSEVMELVSRLLKAGI
;
A
#
# COMPACT_ATOMS: atom_id res chain seq x y z
N MET A 1 5.17 -28.11 -18.71
CA MET A 1 4.72 -27.05 -19.63
C MET A 1 5.33 -25.77 -19.09
N THR A 2 6.16 -25.07 -19.88
CA THR A 2 6.75 -23.79 -19.47
C THR A 2 5.65 -22.73 -19.51
N SER A 3 5.23 -22.20 -18.35
CA SER A 3 4.35 -21.03 -18.32
C SER A 3 4.97 -19.91 -19.18
N PRO A 4 4.17 -19.18 -19.98
CA PRO A 4 4.69 -18.11 -20.83
C PRO A 4 5.42 -17.07 -19.97
N SER A 5 6.51 -16.52 -20.52
CA SER A 5 7.28 -15.47 -19.86
C SER A 5 6.39 -14.25 -19.60
N LEU A 6 6.41 -13.73 -18.38
CA LEU A 6 5.64 -12.56 -18.00
C LEU A 6 6.06 -11.34 -18.83
N ASN A 7 5.11 -10.45 -19.13
CA ASN A 7 5.45 -9.14 -19.69
C ASN A 7 6.17 -8.27 -18.65
N GLN A 8 6.73 -7.13 -19.09
CA GLN A 8 7.51 -6.26 -18.21
C GLN A 8 6.69 -5.76 -17.01
N GLU A 9 5.44 -5.35 -17.19
CA GLU A 9 4.57 -4.87 -16.11
C GLU A 9 4.33 -5.96 -15.05
N GLN A 10 3.98 -7.16 -15.48
CA GLN A 10 3.75 -8.33 -14.63
C GLN A 10 5.00 -8.72 -13.83
N LEU A 11 6.15 -8.76 -14.50
CA LEU A 11 7.44 -9.07 -13.88
C LEU A 11 7.83 -8.03 -12.83
N ILE A 12 7.75 -6.75 -13.17
CA ILE A 12 8.07 -5.64 -12.26
C ILE A 12 7.11 -5.62 -11.08
N PHE A 13 5.82 -5.96 -11.30
CA PHE A 13 4.85 -6.09 -10.23
C PHE A 13 5.23 -7.20 -9.23
N ILE A 14 5.73 -8.35 -9.71
CA ILE A 14 6.23 -9.42 -8.82
C ILE A 14 7.44 -8.96 -8.01
N LEU A 15 8.43 -8.33 -8.65
CA LEU A 15 9.59 -7.77 -7.96
C LEU A 15 9.15 -6.73 -6.91
N SER A 16 8.19 -5.87 -7.26
CA SER A 16 7.57 -4.93 -6.32
C SER A 16 7.00 -5.64 -5.09
N PHE A 17 6.27 -6.73 -5.28
CA PHE A 17 5.63 -7.46 -4.18
C PHE A 17 6.63 -8.14 -3.23
N LEU A 18 7.79 -8.57 -3.71
CA LEU A 18 8.84 -9.15 -2.85
C LEU A 18 9.31 -8.18 -1.75
N SER A 19 9.27 -6.87 -2.00
CA SER A 19 9.61 -5.86 -0.97
C SER A 19 8.68 -5.90 0.25
N ASN A 20 7.45 -6.45 0.10
CA ASN A 20 6.47 -6.61 1.16
C ASN A 20 6.68 -7.89 1.99
N GLY A 21 7.74 -8.68 1.78
CA GLY A 21 7.94 -10.00 2.38
C GLY A 21 7.86 -10.07 3.92
N VAL A 22 7.94 -8.93 4.61
CA VAL A 22 7.87 -8.81 6.08
C VAL A 22 6.80 -7.82 6.57
N ALA A 23 5.88 -7.38 5.72
CA ALA A 23 4.91 -6.33 6.03
C ALA A 23 4.04 -6.61 7.27
N ASN A 24 3.70 -7.89 7.51
CA ASN A 24 2.86 -8.33 8.63
C ASN A 24 3.64 -8.88 9.84
N ILE A 25 4.97 -8.81 9.84
CA ILE A 25 5.79 -9.43 10.87
C ILE A 25 6.09 -8.41 11.98
N LYS A 26 5.76 -8.78 13.22
CA LYS A 26 6.08 -7.99 14.42
C LYS A 26 7.43 -8.46 14.99
N ALA A 27 8.50 -7.77 14.66
CA ALA A 27 9.86 -8.09 15.13
C ALA A 27 10.75 -6.83 15.23
N SER A 28 11.98 -6.98 15.71
CA SER A 28 12.99 -5.91 15.68
C SER A 28 13.34 -5.54 14.22
N GLN A 29 13.85 -4.33 13.98
CA GLN A 29 14.25 -3.90 12.63
C GLN A 29 15.29 -4.86 12.02
N GLU A 30 16.27 -5.29 12.82
CA GLU A 30 17.31 -6.23 12.41
C GLU A 30 16.71 -7.58 11.98
N SER A 31 15.81 -8.15 12.78
CA SER A 31 15.15 -9.41 12.45
C SER A 31 14.26 -9.28 11.20
N LEU A 32 13.57 -8.14 11.03
CA LEU A 32 12.79 -7.89 9.81
C LEU A 32 13.69 -7.80 8.57
N GLN A 33 14.84 -7.13 8.68
CA GLN A 33 15.80 -7.03 7.59
C GLN A 33 16.41 -8.38 7.22
N GLU A 34 16.79 -9.19 8.21
CA GLU A 34 17.29 -10.55 8.00
C GLU A 34 16.25 -11.42 7.28
N GLN A 35 15.01 -11.42 7.79
CA GLN A 35 13.92 -12.19 7.18
C GLN A 35 13.60 -11.73 5.76
N LEU A 36 13.58 -10.42 5.51
CA LEU A 36 13.36 -9.87 4.17
C LEU A 36 14.50 -10.26 3.23
N THR A 37 15.74 -10.18 3.69
CA THR A 37 16.94 -10.57 2.92
C THR A 37 16.86 -12.03 2.52
N HIS A 38 16.51 -12.91 3.46
CA HIS A 38 16.33 -14.33 3.20
C HIS A 38 15.20 -14.60 2.18
N LYS A 39 14.04 -13.96 2.36
CA LYS A 39 12.88 -14.11 1.45
C LYS A 39 13.19 -13.63 0.03
N VAL A 40 13.74 -12.43 -0.12
CA VAL A 40 14.06 -11.85 -1.45
C VAL A 40 15.16 -12.67 -2.13
N THR A 41 16.27 -12.95 -1.45
CA THR A 41 17.40 -13.70 -2.03
C THR A 41 16.97 -15.09 -2.47
N ASN A 42 16.18 -15.81 -1.65
CA ASN A 42 15.69 -17.14 -2.01
C ASN A 42 14.67 -17.10 -3.16
N ALA A 43 13.79 -16.09 -3.20
CA ALA A 43 12.87 -15.93 -4.31
C ALA A 43 13.62 -15.72 -5.63
N LEU A 44 14.64 -14.85 -5.67
CA LEU A 44 15.43 -14.60 -6.88
C LEU A 44 16.36 -15.77 -7.26
N ALA A 45 16.69 -16.66 -6.31
CA ALA A 45 17.45 -17.87 -6.56
C ALA A 45 16.58 -19.08 -6.98
N ASP A 46 15.27 -19.06 -6.70
CA ASP A 46 14.37 -20.18 -7.01
C ASP A 46 14.17 -20.32 -8.54
N LYS A 47 14.39 -21.55 -9.04
CA LYS A 47 14.33 -21.85 -10.48
C LYS A 47 12.96 -21.60 -11.10
N THR A 48 11.88 -21.87 -10.37
CA THR A 48 10.52 -21.64 -10.86
C THR A 48 10.24 -20.15 -10.91
N VAL A 49 10.66 -19.40 -9.88
CA VAL A 49 10.53 -17.94 -9.86
C VAL A 49 11.31 -17.31 -11.02
N ARG A 50 12.56 -17.74 -11.25
CA ARG A 50 13.36 -17.32 -12.43
C ARG A 50 12.67 -17.65 -13.75
N GLY A 51 11.90 -18.74 -13.81
CA GLY A 51 11.07 -19.07 -14.97
C GLY A 51 9.99 -18.02 -15.26
N TYR A 52 9.49 -17.33 -14.23
CA TYR A 52 8.51 -16.25 -14.37
C TYR A 52 9.16 -14.89 -14.66
N ILE A 53 10.21 -14.53 -13.91
CA ILE A 53 10.75 -13.16 -13.87
C ILE A 53 12.14 -13.01 -14.52
N GLY A 54 12.74 -14.08 -15.02
CA GLY A 54 14.14 -14.09 -15.46
C GLY A 54 15.14 -14.06 -14.30
N GLU A 55 16.42 -13.85 -14.63
CA GLU A 55 17.50 -13.84 -13.63
C GLU A 55 17.74 -12.43 -13.11
N TRP A 56 17.64 -12.25 -11.79
CA TRP A 56 17.86 -10.97 -11.12
C TRP A 56 18.72 -11.18 -9.89
N ASP A 57 19.67 -10.28 -9.66
CA ASP A 57 20.54 -10.30 -8.48
C ASP A 57 20.24 -9.11 -7.57
N VAL A 58 20.20 -9.33 -6.26
CA VAL A 58 20.14 -8.22 -5.31
C VAL A 58 21.49 -7.51 -5.27
N VAL A 59 21.51 -6.22 -5.60
CA VAL A 59 22.72 -5.40 -5.67
C VAL A 59 22.75 -4.28 -4.63
N TRP A 60 21.63 -4.00 -3.98
CA TRP A 60 21.53 -3.09 -2.84
C TRP A 60 20.37 -3.50 -1.94
N GLY A 61 20.57 -3.50 -0.62
CA GLY A 61 19.58 -3.98 0.35
C GLY A 61 19.41 -5.51 0.32
N PRO A 62 18.25 -6.03 0.76
CA PRO A 62 17.11 -5.29 1.29
C PRO A 62 17.43 -4.53 2.57
N VAL A 63 16.89 -3.32 2.70
CA VAL A 63 16.98 -2.50 3.91
C VAL A 63 15.59 -2.32 4.47
N VAL A 64 15.44 -2.48 5.79
CA VAL A 64 14.19 -2.21 6.51
C VAL A 64 14.38 -1.02 7.42
N TYR A 65 13.48 -0.04 7.32
CA TYR A 65 13.34 1.03 8.30
C TYR A 65 12.08 0.79 9.13
N LYS A 66 12.25 0.88 10.45
CA LYS A 66 11.18 0.78 11.43
C LYS A 66 11.21 2.04 12.31
N ALA A 67 10.19 2.88 12.16
CA ALA A 67 10.06 4.10 12.96
C ALA A 67 9.96 3.78 14.47
N PRO A 68 10.35 4.70 15.35
CA PRO A 68 10.13 4.55 16.78
C PRO A 68 8.66 4.21 17.09
N LEU A 69 8.43 3.27 18.00
CA LEU A 69 7.10 2.78 18.41
C LEU A 69 6.32 1.97 17.36
N ALA A 70 6.78 1.90 16.10
CA ALA A 70 6.17 1.02 15.11
C ALA A 70 6.28 -0.45 15.58
N LYS A 71 5.26 -1.27 15.32
CA LYS A 71 5.30 -2.71 15.63
C LYS A 71 5.84 -3.54 14.46
N VAL A 72 5.68 -3.04 13.24
CA VAL A 72 6.05 -3.66 11.96
C VAL A 72 7.00 -2.75 11.17
N ALA A 73 7.48 -3.20 10.00
CA ALA A 73 8.28 -2.36 9.11
C ALA A 73 7.49 -1.11 8.66
N THR A 74 8.14 0.06 8.70
CA THR A 74 7.57 1.31 8.19
C THR A 74 7.82 1.45 6.70
N ASN A 75 9.04 1.11 6.28
CA ASN A 75 9.42 1.08 4.87
C ASN A 75 10.43 -0.06 4.66
N SER A 76 10.41 -0.65 3.48
CA SER A 76 11.50 -1.52 2.99
C SER A 76 11.86 -1.13 1.57
N MET A 77 13.13 -1.34 1.22
CA MET A 77 13.62 -1.07 -0.13
C MET A 77 14.75 -2.02 -0.47
N TYR A 78 14.79 -2.47 -1.72
CA TYR A 78 15.93 -3.19 -2.28
C TYR A 78 16.11 -2.85 -3.76
N VAL A 79 17.28 -3.16 -4.30
CA VAL A 79 17.57 -3.02 -5.73
C VAL A 79 17.93 -4.38 -6.30
N ALA A 80 17.17 -4.83 -7.29
CA ALA A 80 17.51 -5.98 -8.13
C ALA A 80 18.18 -5.51 -9.42
N ARG A 81 19.09 -6.30 -9.98
CA ARG A 81 19.75 -6.02 -11.26
C ARG A 81 19.63 -7.18 -12.22
N ASN A 82 19.32 -6.86 -13.47
CA ASN A 82 19.54 -7.73 -14.63
C ASN A 82 20.27 -6.90 -15.68
N SER A 83 21.50 -7.29 -16.02
CA SER A 83 22.32 -6.56 -17.00
C SER A 83 22.47 -5.07 -16.65
N ASN A 84 21.89 -4.16 -17.45
CA ASN A 84 21.92 -2.71 -17.20
C ASN A 84 20.58 -2.16 -16.69
N GLN A 85 19.65 -3.05 -16.28
CA GLN A 85 18.39 -2.69 -15.66
C GLN A 85 18.48 -2.86 -14.15
N TYR A 86 18.08 -1.84 -13.42
CA TYR A 86 18.02 -1.82 -11.96
C TYR A 86 16.57 -1.59 -11.53
N VAL A 87 16.01 -2.50 -10.74
CA VAL A 87 14.65 -2.36 -10.19
C VAL A 87 14.75 -1.97 -8.74
N VAL A 88 14.39 -0.73 -8.43
CA VAL A 88 14.24 -0.20 -7.07
C VAL A 88 12.81 -0.51 -6.60
N ALA A 89 12.68 -1.56 -5.79
CA ALA A 89 11.39 -2.03 -5.27
C ALA A 89 11.17 -1.54 -3.84
N ILE A 90 10.02 -0.92 -3.60
CA ILE A 90 9.71 -0.20 -2.36
C ILE A 90 8.39 -0.70 -1.77
N ALA A 91 8.41 -1.00 -0.46
CA ALA A 91 7.21 -1.15 0.33
C ALA A 91 7.08 -0.04 1.37
N GLY A 92 5.83 0.31 1.69
CA GLY A 92 5.48 1.08 2.88
C GLY A 92 4.88 0.18 3.97
N THR A 93 4.36 0.79 5.02
CA THR A 93 3.71 0.10 6.14
C THR A 93 2.63 -0.87 5.68
N ASN A 94 2.37 -1.85 6.54
CA ASN A 94 1.44 -2.95 6.38
C ASN A 94 0.07 -2.60 5.72
N PRO A 95 -0.29 -3.26 4.61
CA PRO A 95 -1.61 -3.11 4.00
C PRO A 95 -2.76 -3.75 4.81
N SER A 96 -2.50 -4.60 5.82
CA SER A 96 -3.56 -5.14 6.70
C SER A 96 -4.04 -4.14 7.76
N SER A 97 -3.18 -3.19 8.17
CA SER A 97 -3.56 -2.00 8.96
C SER A 97 -3.99 -0.85 8.04
N PHE A 98 -4.73 -1.19 6.99
CA PHE A 98 -5.14 -0.31 5.89
C PHE A 98 -5.69 1.06 6.32
N TYR A 99 -6.44 1.06 7.42
CA TYR A 99 -7.15 2.24 7.91
C TYR A 99 -6.26 3.08 8.82
N ASP A 100 -5.42 2.45 9.63
CA ASP A 100 -4.47 3.13 10.50
C ASP A 100 -3.44 3.90 9.66
N TRP A 101 -2.96 3.31 8.56
CA TRP A 101 -2.02 4.03 7.66
C TRP A 101 -2.71 5.15 6.88
N LEU A 102 -3.93 4.94 6.37
CA LEU A 102 -4.66 5.98 5.65
C LEU A 102 -4.89 7.17 6.57
N VAL A 103 -5.48 6.97 7.75
CA VAL A 103 -5.92 8.09 8.59
C VAL A 103 -4.77 8.73 9.37
N GLU A 104 -3.84 7.95 9.92
CA GLU A 104 -2.84 8.43 10.90
C GLU A 104 -1.46 8.68 10.28
N ASP A 105 -0.99 7.80 9.39
CA ASP A 105 0.38 7.88 8.85
C ASP A 105 0.52 8.84 7.66
N ALA A 106 -0.55 9.06 6.88
CA ALA A 106 -0.47 9.89 5.69
C ALA A 106 -0.25 11.39 5.99
N ASN A 107 -0.62 11.85 7.20
CA ASN A 107 -0.49 13.24 7.67
C ASN A 107 -0.84 14.28 6.57
N VAL A 108 -1.97 14.06 5.91
CA VAL A 108 -2.35 14.78 4.69
C VAL A 108 -2.87 16.19 4.92
N LYS A 109 -3.17 16.55 6.17
CA LYS A 109 -3.53 17.91 6.56
C LYS A 109 -2.40 18.91 6.33
N ILE A 110 -1.15 18.43 6.40
CA ILE A 110 0.04 19.24 6.26
C ILE A 110 0.71 18.89 4.94
N GLN A 111 1.08 19.92 4.18
CA GLN A 111 1.82 19.78 2.94
C GLN A 111 3.17 20.47 3.04
N VAL A 112 4.18 19.86 2.42
CA VAL A 112 5.55 20.37 2.34
C VAL A 112 5.85 20.67 0.88
N SER A 113 6.45 21.83 0.60
CA SER A 113 6.91 22.17 -0.74
C SER A 113 7.87 21.11 -1.25
N TRP A 114 7.76 20.76 -2.54
CA TRP A 114 8.70 19.88 -3.21
C TRP A 114 10.11 20.48 -3.10
N PRO A 115 11.06 19.81 -2.43
CA PRO A 115 12.34 20.42 -2.08
C PRO A 115 13.40 20.26 -3.19
N TYR A 116 13.04 19.64 -4.31
CA TYR A 116 13.94 19.35 -5.43
C TYR A 116 13.52 20.12 -6.70
N GLY A 117 14.35 20.03 -7.74
CA GLY A 117 14.22 20.79 -8.98
C GLY A 117 14.99 22.11 -8.92
N ASN A 118 15.59 22.51 -10.04
CA ASN A 118 16.34 23.76 -10.16
C ASN A 118 15.92 24.54 -11.42
N PRO A 119 15.35 25.76 -11.29
CA PRO A 119 14.91 26.37 -10.03
C PRO A 119 13.80 25.54 -9.37
N GLY A 120 13.66 25.64 -8.04
CA GLY A 120 12.63 24.90 -7.30
C GLY A 120 11.24 25.15 -7.87
N VAL A 121 10.37 24.13 -7.80
CA VAL A 121 9.07 24.14 -8.48
C VAL A 121 8.03 24.86 -7.61
N PRO A 122 7.60 26.08 -7.95
CA PRO A 122 6.67 26.83 -7.11
C PRO A 122 5.33 26.10 -6.99
N HIS A 123 4.71 26.17 -5.82
CA HIS A 123 3.39 25.59 -5.51
C HIS A 123 3.29 24.05 -5.53
N ALA A 124 4.22 23.33 -6.13
CA ALA A 124 4.30 21.88 -6.04
C ALA A 124 4.53 21.46 -4.57
N LYS A 125 3.59 20.71 -4.00
CA LYS A 125 3.67 20.23 -2.63
C LYS A 125 3.28 18.75 -2.53
N ILE A 126 3.94 18.06 -1.61
CA ILE A 126 3.63 16.69 -1.21
C ILE A 126 3.06 16.65 0.21
N SER A 127 2.30 15.61 0.54
CA SER A 127 1.82 15.43 1.92
C SER A 127 3.00 15.29 2.89
N LYS A 128 2.81 15.64 4.17
CA LYS A 128 3.84 15.46 5.19
C LYS A 128 4.19 13.98 5.39
N GLY A 129 3.22 13.07 5.22
CA GLY A 129 3.47 11.63 5.25
C GLY A 129 4.37 11.17 4.10
N THR A 130 4.05 11.58 2.87
CA THR A 130 4.88 11.29 1.68
C THR A 130 6.29 11.86 1.84
N HIS A 131 6.42 13.10 2.32
CA HIS A 131 7.72 13.70 2.59
C HIS A 131 8.52 12.90 3.64
N THR A 132 7.89 12.51 4.74
CA THR A 132 8.53 11.71 5.79
C THR A 132 8.98 10.35 5.27
N GLY A 133 8.12 9.65 4.51
CA GLY A 133 8.48 8.39 3.86
C GLY A 133 9.66 8.55 2.89
N LEU A 134 9.66 9.61 2.08
CA LEU A 134 10.78 9.93 1.19
C LEU A 134 12.10 10.15 1.96
N GLN A 135 12.05 10.85 3.09
CA GLN A 135 13.20 11.06 3.97
C GLN A 135 13.71 9.76 4.59
N HIS A 136 12.83 8.81 4.92
CA HIS A 136 13.26 7.48 5.37
C HIS A 136 14.06 6.76 4.28
N LEU A 137 13.50 6.72 3.06
CA LEU A 137 14.11 6.02 1.92
C LEU A 137 15.47 6.62 1.54
N GLN A 138 15.59 7.95 1.55
CA GLN A 138 16.83 8.63 1.13
C GLN A 138 17.90 8.69 2.23
N ASN A 139 17.49 8.96 3.48
CA ASN A 139 18.43 9.38 4.53
C ASN A 139 18.54 8.41 5.70
N LYS A 140 17.66 7.42 5.81
CA LYS A 140 17.70 6.43 6.90
C LYS A 140 18.10 5.05 6.43
N MET A 141 17.87 4.72 5.16
CA MET A 141 18.21 3.43 4.60
C MET A 141 19.60 3.42 3.96
N HIS A 142 20.45 2.51 4.44
CA HIS A 142 21.79 2.31 3.92
C HIS A 142 22.07 0.83 3.76
N SER A 143 22.65 0.44 2.62
CA SER A 143 23.17 -0.91 2.40
C SER A 143 24.68 -0.82 2.27
N SER A 144 25.41 -1.61 3.05
CA SER A 144 26.89 -1.58 3.09
C SER A 144 27.44 -0.15 3.25
N GLY A 145 26.79 0.66 4.10
CA GLY A 145 27.16 2.05 4.38
C GLY A 145 26.77 3.08 3.31
N LYS A 146 26.08 2.69 2.23
CA LYS A 146 25.69 3.60 1.13
C LYS A 146 24.19 3.84 1.07
N THR A 147 23.79 5.10 0.87
CA THR A 147 22.42 5.45 0.48
C THR A 147 22.12 4.92 -0.94
N LEU A 148 20.85 4.93 -1.34
CA LEU A 148 20.47 4.59 -2.71
C LEU A 148 21.17 5.50 -3.73
N LEU A 149 21.21 6.81 -3.49
CA LEU A 149 21.79 7.78 -4.42
C LEU A 149 23.30 7.57 -4.60
N GLN A 150 24.01 7.27 -3.49
CA GLN A 150 25.44 6.93 -3.53
C GLN A 150 25.68 5.62 -4.30
N PHE A 151 24.84 4.61 -4.06
CA PHE A 151 24.90 3.34 -4.80
C PHE A 151 24.66 3.54 -6.30
N LEU A 152 23.64 4.31 -6.69
CA LEU A 152 23.37 4.64 -8.09
C LEU A 152 24.54 5.40 -8.70
N GLY A 153 25.14 6.35 -7.97
CA GLY A 153 26.35 7.04 -8.41
C GLY A 153 27.52 6.10 -8.72
N ASP A 154 27.74 5.09 -7.88
CA ASP A 154 28.76 4.08 -8.14
C ASP A 154 28.39 3.12 -9.29
N ALA A 155 27.11 2.77 -9.43
CA ALA A 155 26.63 1.99 -10.57
C ALA A 155 26.84 2.74 -11.90
N MET A 156 26.54 4.04 -11.94
CA MET A 156 26.71 4.88 -13.12
C MET A 156 28.18 5.01 -13.52
N LYS A 157 29.12 5.18 -12.59
CA LYS A 157 30.57 5.24 -12.90
C LYS A 157 31.09 4.00 -13.61
N ASN A 158 30.50 2.84 -13.31
CA ASN A 158 30.92 1.56 -13.85
C ASN A 158 30.14 1.15 -15.10
N SER A 159 29.21 1.99 -15.57
CA SER A 159 28.41 1.68 -16.76
C SER A 159 29.09 2.18 -18.03
N SER A 160 29.11 1.35 -19.07
CA SER A 160 29.63 1.66 -20.41
C SER A 160 28.52 1.87 -21.45
N SER A 161 27.26 1.76 -21.04
CA SER A 161 26.08 1.92 -21.90
C SER A 161 24.93 2.54 -21.09
N GLU A 162 23.82 2.86 -21.75
CA GLU A 162 22.65 3.39 -21.05
C GLU A 162 22.15 2.44 -19.95
N THR A 163 21.96 2.98 -18.75
CA THR A 163 21.43 2.27 -17.58
C THR A 163 19.95 2.60 -17.40
N GLU A 164 19.08 1.58 -17.30
CA GLU A 164 17.67 1.79 -16.95
C GLU A 164 17.46 1.59 -15.44
N ILE A 165 16.84 2.57 -14.80
CA ILE A 165 16.48 2.52 -13.38
C ILE A 165 14.96 2.55 -13.27
N ILE A 166 14.41 1.43 -12.83
CA ILE A 166 12.98 1.17 -12.75
C ILE A 166 12.55 1.32 -11.29
N PHE A 167 11.67 2.27 -11.00
CA PHE A 167 11.10 2.44 -9.66
C PHE A 167 9.73 1.79 -9.59
N THR A 168 9.51 0.96 -8.58
CA THR A 168 8.24 0.26 -8.39
C THR A 168 7.86 0.16 -6.92
N GLY A 169 6.56 0.08 -6.67
CA GLY A 169 6.02 -0.13 -5.33
C GLY A 169 4.53 -0.36 -5.38
N HIS A 170 4.01 -0.97 -4.32
CA HIS A 170 2.58 -1.23 -4.13
C HIS A 170 2.05 -0.50 -2.90
N SER A 171 0.78 -0.09 -2.91
CA SER A 171 0.13 0.59 -1.79
C SER A 171 0.84 1.92 -1.45
N LEU A 172 1.22 2.17 -0.19
CA LEU A 172 2.08 3.29 0.18
C LEU A 172 3.40 3.31 -0.63
N GLY A 173 3.95 2.15 -0.97
CA GLY A 173 5.08 2.03 -1.89
C GLY A 173 4.77 2.55 -3.30
N GLY A 174 3.51 2.46 -3.76
CA GLY A 174 3.03 3.01 -5.02
C GLY A 174 2.91 4.54 -5.03
N ALA A 175 2.84 5.21 -3.87
CA ALA A 175 2.99 6.65 -3.77
C ALA A 175 4.45 7.08 -3.60
N LEU A 176 5.25 6.28 -2.87
CA LEU A 176 6.65 6.60 -2.58
C LEU A 176 7.58 6.32 -3.76
N SER A 177 7.37 5.25 -4.55
CA SER A 177 8.22 4.93 -5.71
C SER A 177 8.23 5.99 -6.82
N PRO A 178 7.10 6.56 -7.28
CA PRO A 178 7.15 7.63 -8.27
C PRO A 178 7.73 8.91 -7.66
N THR A 179 7.46 9.18 -6.38
CA THR A 179 8.02 10.35 -5.68
C THR A 179 9.54 10.24 -5.54
N LEU A 180 10.07 9.05 -5.20
CA LEU A 180 11.51 8.81 -5.12
C LEU A 180 12.15 8.88 -6.51
N ALA A 181 11.50 8.33 -7.55
CA ALA A 181 11.98 8.43 -8.93
C ALA A 181 12.16 9.89 -9.35
N LEU A 182 11.16 10.74 -9.08
CA LEU A 182 11.24 12.17 -9.37
C LEU A 182 12.34 12.86 -8.56
N ALA A 183 12.51 12.51 -7.28
CA ALA A 183 13.58 13.06 -6.46
C ALA A 183 14.97 12.65 -6.97
N VAL A 184 15.13 11.43 -7.47
CA VAL A 184 16.40 10.94 -8.06
C VAL A 184 16.67 11.66 -9.38
N LEU A 185 15.66 11.83 -10.23
CA LEU A 185 15.77 12.59 -11.48
C LEU A 185 16.15 14.06 -11.22
N ASP A 186 15.47 14.72 -10.29
CA ASP A 186 15.73 16.12 -9.93
C ASP A 186 17.09 16.36 -9.27
N GLN A 187 17.82 15.29 -8.98
CA GLN A 187 19.17 15.31 -8.41
C GLN A 187 20.21 14.66 -9.32
N GLU A 188 19.92 14.49 -10.62
CA GLU A 188 20.81 13.80 -11.59
C GLU A 188 22.25 14.32 -11.59
N ASP A 189 22.47 15.62 -11.38
CA ASP A 189 23.80 16.23 -11.28
C ASP A 189 24.66 15.65 -10.14
N LEU A 190 24.02 15.09 -9.10
CA LEU A 190 24.71 14.55 -7.93
C LEU A 190 25.20 13.10 -8.12
N TRP A 191 24.65 12.36 -9.09
CA TRP A 191 24.89 10.91 -9.17
C TRP A 191 25.04 10.36 -10.60
N SER A 192 24.54 11.02 -11.64
CA SER A 192 24.64 10.51 -13.01
C SER A 192 26.09 10.42 -13.50
N ASN A 193 26.98 11.27 -12.96
CA ASN A 193 28.35 11.47 -13.42
C ASN A 193 28.45 11.76 -14.94
N GLY A 194 27.40 12.35 -15.54
CA GLY A 194 27.32 12.62 -16.98
C GLY A 194 27.07 11.40 -17.86
N ASN A 195 26.81 10.22 -17.28
CA ASN A 195 26.52 8.99 -18.02
C ASN A 195 25.03 8.89 -18.39
N SER A 196 24.73 8.25 -19.52
CA SER A 196 23.34 8.09 -20.02
C SER A 196 22.53 7.15 -19.13
N PHE A 197 21.33 7.56 -18.77
CA PHE A 197 20.38 6.74 -18.03
C PHE A 197 18.95 6.99 -18.49
N LYS A 198 18.09 6.03 -18.18
CA LYS A 198 16.63 6.13 -18.34
C LYS A 198 15.97 5.81 -17.00
N ILE A 199 14.97 6.59 -16.63
CA ILE A 199 14.07 6.23 -15.52
C ILE A 199 12.77 5.70 -16.11
N SER A 200 12.28 4.60 -15.54
CA SER A 200 10.93 4.05 -15.79
C SER A 200 10.23 3.86 -14.44
N VAL A 201 8.91 4.02 -14.38
CA VAL A 201 8.18 3.93 -13.10
C VAL A 201 6.92 3.08 -13.24
N TYR A 202 6.75 2.11 -12.34
CA TYR A 202 5.60 1.20 -12.31
C TYR A 202 4.91 1.24 -10.94
N PRO A 203 4.31 2.39 -10.53
CA PRO A 203 3.58 2.45 -9.29
C PRO A 203 2.28 1.65 -9.38
N SER A 204 1.98 0.89 -8.33
CA SER A 204 0.71 0.18 -8.22
C SER A 204 -0.07 0.57 -6.95
N ALA A 205 -1.38 0.71 -7.06
CA ALA A 205 -2.29 0.90 -5.92
C ALA A 205 -1.92 2.07 -4.98
N GLY A 206 -1.25 3.11 -5.49
CA GLY A 206 -0.76 4.21 -4.67
C GLY A 206 -1.82 5.29 -4.40
N PRO A 207 -1.89 5.86 -3.18
CA PRO A 207 -2.67 7.08 -2.94
C PRO A 207 -1.99 8.30 -3.60
N THR A 208 -2.67 9.43 -3.66
CA THR A 208 -2.11 10.70 -4.15
C THR A 208 -0.94 11.16 -3.27
N PRO A 209 0.28 11.36 -3.79
CA PRO A 209 1.42 11.81 -3.00
C PRO A 209 1.39 13.31 -2.66
N GLY A 210 0.69 14.11 -3.46
CA GLY A 210 0.75 15.56 -3.38
C GLY A 210 -0.39 16.28 -4.08
N ASN A 211 -0.26 17.60 -4.17
CA ASN A 211 -1.25 18.48 -4.77
C ASN A 211 -1.21 18.45 -6.32
N LYS A 212 -2.17 19.16 -6.94
CA LYS A 212 -2.27 19.30 -8.39
C LYS A 212 -0.98 19.80 -9.06
N ASP A 213 -0.32 20.80 -8.50
CA ASP A 213 0.91 21.36 -9.07
C ASP A 213 2.06 20.34 -9.07
N PHE A 214 2.16 19.53 -8.00
CA PHE A 214 3.09 18.40 -7.95
C PHE A 214 2.75 17.33 -8.98
N SER A 215 1.46 16.99 -9.16
CA SER A 215 1.03 16.03 -10.18
C SER A 215 1.35 16.50 -11.61
N ILE A 216 1.13 17.78 -11.92
CA ILE A 216 1.49 18.39 -13.20
C ILE A 216 3.00 18.34 -13.42
N TYR A 217 3.78 18.75 -12.42
CA TYR A 217 5.23 18.72 -12.52
C TYR A 217 5.77 17.29 -12.74
N TYR A 218 5.26 16.32 -11.99
CA TYR A 218 5.59 14.91 -12.21
C TYR A 218 5.25 14.45 -13.63
N GLY A 219 4.04 14.76 -14.11
CA GLY A 219 3.60 14.40 -15.46
C GLY A 219 4.52 14.97 -16.56
N ASN A 220 4.98 16.20 -16.40
CA ASN A 220 5.91 16.84 -17.34
C ASN A 220 7.31 16.21 -17.35
N ARG A 221 7.73 15.57 -16.25
CA ARG A 221 9.09 15.04 -16.10
C ARG A 221 9.19 13.54 -16.34
N LEU A 222 8.21 12.78 -15.85
CA LEU A 222 8.24 11.31 -15.86
C LEU A 222 6.98 10.71 -16.49
N GLY A 223 6.00 11.51 -16.93
CA GLY A 223 4.72 10.98 -17.41
C GLY A 223 4.85 9.97 -18.54
N ASP A 224 5.69 10.24 -19.53
CA ASP A 224 5.94 9.36 -20.68
C ASP A 224 6.68 8.06 -20.29
N SER A 225 7.29 8.03 -19.11
CA SER A 225 8.06 6.90 -18.57
C SER A 225 7.34 6.13 -17.45
N THR A 226 6.10 6.49 -17.16
CA THR A 226 5.35 5.96 -16.02
C THR A 226 4.13 5.16 -16.46
N THR A 227 4.10 3.88 -16.08
CA THR A 227 2.93 3.03 -16.20
C THR A 227 2.25 2.91 -14.83
N ARG A 228 1.25 3.77 -14.58
CA ARG A 228 0.48 3.72 -13.33
C ARG A 228 -0.55 2.59 -13.38
N ILE A 229 -0.40 1.61 -12.50
CA ILE A 229 -1.30 0.46 -12.39
C ILE A 229 -2.27 0.67 -11.23
N TRP A 230 -3.56 0.66 -11.48
CA TRP A 230 -4.55 0.79 -10.42
C TRP A 230 -5.84 0.05 -10.77
N ASN A 231 -6.52 -0.47 -9.76
CA ASN A 231 -7.79 -1.15 -9.87
C ASN A 231 -8.93 -0.16 -9.62
N THR A 232 -9.94 -0.12 -10.49
CA THR A 232 -11.12 0.76 -10.34
C THR A 232 -11.90 0.49 -9.06
N MET A 233 -11.82 -0.73 -8.52
CA MET A 233 -12.48 -1.14 -7.28
C MET A 233 -11.58 -1.03 -6.04
N ASP A 234 -10.34 -0.56 -6.18
CA ASP A 234 -9.44 -0.35 -5.04
C ASP A 234 -9.66 1.05 -4.45
N VAL A 235 -9.92 1.13 -3.14
CA VAL A 235 -10.19 2.41 -2.47
C VAL A 235 -8.90 3.22 -2.22
N VAL A 236 -7.69 2.64 -2.29
CA VAL A 236 -6.44 3.40 -2.02
C VAL A 236 -6.17 4.50 -3.05
N PRO A 237 -6.23 4.23 -4.37
CA PRO A 237 -6.02 5.27 -5.36
C PRO A 237 -7.04 6.41 -5.29
N HIS A 238 -8.17 6.24 -4.60
CA HIS A 238 -9.14 7.31 -4.41
C HIS A 238 -8.68 8.34 -3.36
N ALA A 239 -7.85 7.94 -2.40
CA ALA A 239 -7.28 8.85 -1.42
C ALA A 239 -6.10 9.62 -2.04
N TRP A 240 -5.98 10.94 -1.90
CA TRP A 240 -6.75 11.90 -1.10
C TRP A 240 -7.53 12.89 -1.95
N ASN A 241 -7.78 12.55 -3.22
CA ASN A 241 -8.56 13.40 -4.10
C ASN A 241 -10.01 13.48 -3.60
N GLU A 242 -10.53 14.70 -3.38
CA GLU A 242 -11.83 14.89 -2.72
C GLU A 242 -13.02 14.32 -3.52
N ASP A 243 -12.94 14.36 -4.84
CA ASP A 243 -13.97 13.83 -5.74
C ASP A 243 -13.94 12.29 -5.71
N MET A 244 -12.77 11.68 -5.93
CA MET A 244 -12.61 10.23 -5.86
C MET A 244 -12.95 9.67 -4.47
N LEU A 245 -12.58 10.34 -3.38
CA LEU A 245 -12.99 9.94 -2.03
C LEU A 245 -14.52 9.86 -1.90
N SER A 246 -15.27 10.69 -2.64
CA SER A 246 -16.73 10.71 -2.63
C SER A 246 -17.36 9.50 -3.33
N GLU A 247 -16.58 8.77 -4.13
CA GLU A 247 -17.03 7.56 -4.84
C GLU A 247 -16.99 6.32 -3.94
N ILE A 248 -16.07 6.27 -2.96
CA ILE A 248 -15.84 5.12 -2.06
C ILE A 248 -17.14 4.52 -1.48
N PRO A 249 -18.11 5.29 -0.95
CA PRO A 249 -19.33 4.73 -0.37
C PRO A 249 -20.21 3.94 -1.36
N ASN A 250 -20.01 4.15 -2.66
CA ASN A 250 -20.80 3.53 -3.72
C ASN A 250 -20.00 2.49 -4.52
N LEU A 251 -18.71 2.31 -4.23
CA LEU A 251 -17.79 1.53 -5.07
C LEU A 251 -18.22 0.07 -5.24
N TYR A 252 -18.81 -0.52 -4.20
CA TYR A 252 -19.22 -1.93 -4.20
C TYR A 252 -20.74 -2.13 -4.29
N LYS A 253 -21.49 -1.12 -4.74
CA LYS A 253 -22.93 -1.25 -4.95
C LYS A 253 -23.22 -2.03 -6.24
N PRO A 254 -24.33 -2.79 -6.29
CA PRO A 254 -25.33 -2.98 -5.23
C PRO A 254 -24.96 -4.04 -4.17
N GLU A 255 -23.90 -4.82 -4.37
CA GLU A 255 -23.56 -6.02 -3.60
C GLU A 255 -23.23 -5.73 -2.14
N ILE A 256 -22.50 -4.63 -1.86
CA ILE A 256 -22.13 -4.19 -0.51
C ILE A 256 -22.52 -2.72 -0.36
N GLN A 257 -23.48 -2.46 0.53
CA GLN A 257 -24.01 -1.11 0.76
C GLN A 257 -23.58 -0.61 2.14
N LEU A 258 -22.77 0.45 2.14
CA LEU A 258 -22.44 1.13 3.39
C LEU A 258 -23.65 1.85 3.99
N SER A 259 -23.84 1.74 5.30
CA SER A 259 -24.82 2.50 6.07
C SER A 259 -24.40 3.98 6.24
N TYR A 260 -25.29 4.80 6.82
CA TYR A 260 -25.00 6.21 7.12
C TYR A 260 -23.76 6.37 8.02
N TRP A 261 -23.63 5.52 9.04
CA TRP A 261 -22.50 5.56 9.99
C TRP A 261 -21.18 5.15 9.33
N GLU A 262 -21.22 4.26 8.35
CA GLU A 262 -20.04 3.85 7.60
C GLU A 262 -19.59 4.92 6.59
N SER A 263 -20.53 5.69 6.03
CA SER A 263 -20.20 6.88 5.21
C SER A 263 -19.49 7.99 6.00
N LEU A 264 -19.56 7.98 7.33
CA LEU A 264 -18.87 8.92 8.20
C LEU A 264 -17.35 8.80 8.08
N PHE A 265 -16.83 7.60 7.85
CA PHE A 265 -15.40 7.37 7.60
C PHE A 265 -14.91 8.18 6.40
N VAL A 266 -15.65 8.11 5.29
CA VAL A 266 -15.35 8.87 4.07
C VAL A 266 -15.44 10.38 4.33
N LYS A 267 -16.42 10.84 5.13
CA LYS A 267 -16.52 12.25 5.54
C LYS A 267 -15.29 12.69 6.35
N ILE A 268 -14.75 11.84 7.22
CA ILE A 268 -13.51 12.12 7.96
C ILE A 268 -12.34 12.23 7.01
N LEU A 269 -12.16 11.26 6.09
CA LEU A 269 -11.08 11.33 5.08
C LEU A 269 -11.14 12.62 4.27
N LYS A 270 -12.33 13.01 3.81
CA LYS A 270 -12.53 14.29 3.09
C LYS A 270 -12.16 15.49 3.95
N LYS A 271 -12.53 15.50 5.23
CA LYS A 271 -12.14 16.56 6.18
C LYS A 271 -10.63 16.64 6.38
N LEU A 272 -9.92 15.51 6.35
CA LEU A 272 -8.45 15.48 6.42
C LEU A 272 -7.80 16.00 5.12
N ALA A 273 -8.37 15.68 3.96
CA ALA A 273 -7.86 16.09 2.64
C ALA A 273 -8.19 17.55 2.26
N LYS A 274 -9.23 18.13 2.89
CA LYS A 274 -9.81 19.42 2.51
C LYS A 274 -8.76 20.51 2.37
N GLY A 275 -8.75 21.17 1.22
CA GLY A 275 -7.84 22.28 0.92
C GLY A 275 -6.42 21.85 0.53
N GLY A 276 -6.13 20.56 0.50
CA GLY A 276 -4.86 20.02 0.00
C GLY A 276 -4.75 19.96 -1.53
N ASN A 277 -5.88 20.10 -2.25
CA ASN A 277 -5.93 20.00 -3.72
C ASN A 277 -5.21 18.74 -4.26
N TYR A 278 -5.38 17.62 -3.55
CA TYR A 278 -4.71 16.35 -3.85
C TYR A 278 -5.15 15.81 -5.21
N THR A 279 -4.19 15.42 -6.02
CA THR A 279 -4.42 14.93 -7.38
C THR A 279 -3.56 13.71 -7.63
N GLN A 280 -4.12 12.67 -8.25
CA GLN A 280 -3.34 11.50 -8.65
C GLN A 280 -2.23 11.89 -9.63
N LEU A 281 -1.12 11.16 -9.59
CA LEU A 281 -0.14 11.24 -10.67
C LEU A 281 -0.77 10.62 -11.91
N LEU A 282 -0.66 11.28 -13.07
CA LEU A 282 -1.30 10.83 -14.31
C LEU A 282 -2.81 10.52 -14.10
N PRO A 283 -3.63 11.52 -13.75
CA PRO A 283 -5.02 11.32 -13.34
C PRO A 283 -5.91 10.78 -14.46
N THR A 284 -5.47 10.88 -15.72
CA THR A 284 -6.20 10.36 -16.89
C THR A 284 -5.87 8.91 -17.23
N THR A 285 -4.92 8.27 -16.53
CA THR A 285 -4.58 6.86 -16.78
C THR A 285 -5.78 5.97 -16.45
N PRO A 286 -6.31 5.18 -17.40
CA PRO A 286 -7.44 4.29 -17.15
C PRO A 286 -7.08 3.24 -16.11
N GLY A 287 -8.05 2.88 -15.27
CA GLY A 287 -7.89 1.80 -14.29
C GLY A 287 -8.13 0.42 -14.91
N LEU A 288 -7.56 -0.60 -14.29
CA LEU A 288 -7.93 -1.99 -14.52
C LEU A 288 -9.36 -2.19 -14.01
N ASN A 289 -10.22 -2.76 -14.85
CA ASN A 289 -11.62 -2.98 -14.54
C ASN A 289 -11.80 -4.07 -13.47
N GLY A 290 -11.82 -3.67 -12.20
CA GLY A 290 -12.13 -4.56 -11.09
C GLY A 290 -13.60 -4.92 -11.04
N THR A 291 -13.89 -6.08 -10.45
CA THR A 291 -15.26 -6.56 -10.19
C THR A 291 -15.39 -6.92 -8.72
N VAL A 292 -16.55 -6.62 -8.11
CA VAL A 292 -16.84 -7.03 -6.73
C VAL A 292 -16.73 -8.55 -6.61
N ALA A 293 -16.03 -9.03 -5.58
CA ALA A 293 -15.94 -10.46 -5.29
C ALA A 293 -17.17 -10.88 -4.48
N LEU A 294 -17.91 -11.88 -4.94
CA LEU A 294 -19.05 -12.40 -4.19
C LEU A 294 -18.58 -12.99 -2.85
N GLN A 295 -19.37 -12.76 -1.80
CA GLN A 295 -19.06 -13.24 -0.45
C GLN A 295 -19.51 -14.71 -0.26
N PRO A 296 -18.70 -15.57 0.40
CA PRO A 296 -17.35 -15.31 0.87
C PRO A 296 -16.36 -15.19 -0.29
N ILE A 297 -15.40 -14.27 -0.18
CA ILE A 297 -14.36 -14.08 -1.21
C ILE A 297 -13.57 -15.39 -1.36
N PRO A 298 -13.54 -16.01 -2.55
CA PRO A 298 -12.83 -17.26 -2.74
C PRO A 298 -11.32 -17.06 -2.52
N PRO A 299 -10.63 -18.02 -1.89
CA PRO A 299 -9.19 -17.93 -1.69
C PRO A 299 -8.50 -17.91 -3.06
N LEU A 300 -7.64 -16.92 -3.27
CA LEU A 300 -6.95 -16.72 -4.55
C LEU A 300 -6.09 -17.93 -4.96
N CYS A 301 -5.57 -18.65 -3.96
CA CYS A 301 -4.71 -19.80 -4.16
C CYS A 301 -5.24 -20.98 -3.33
N LYS A 302 -5.17 -22.18 -3.90
CA LYS A 302 -5.58 -23.41 -3.22
C LYS A 302 -4.85 -23.55 -1.88
N GLN A 303 -5.56 -23.85 -0.80
CA GLN A 303 -4.97 -24.03 0.54
C GLN A 303 -4.25 -25.39 0.62
N ALA A 304 -3.12 -25.44 1.33
CA ALA A 304 -2.37 -26.68 1.56
C ALA A 304 -2.83 -27.44 2.84
N THR A 305 -3.64 -26.83 3.70
CA THR A 305 -4.18 -27.43 4.94
C THR A 305 -5.52 -26.78 5.33
N PRO A 306 -6.44 -27.51 6.01
CA PRO A 306 -7.69 -26.92 6.47
C PRO A 306 -7.43 -25.89 7.57
N GLU A 307 -8.00 -24.70 7.44
CA GLU A 307 -7.98 -23.69 8.50
C GLU A 307 -8.76 -24.17 9.73
N THR A 308 -8.32 -23.71 10.90
CA THR A 308 -9.12 -23.68 12.13
C THR A 308 -10.48 -23.05 11.81
N PRO A 309 -11.61 -23.53 12.36
CA PRO A 309 -12.93 -22.98 12.04
C PRO A 309 -12.94 -21.45 12.25
N THR A 310 -13.03 -20.71 11.15
CA THR A 310 -13.22 -19.26 11.16
C THR A 310 -14.68 -19.00 11.52
N LEU A 311 -14.90 -18.07 12.46
CA LEU A 311 -16.24 -17.63 12.81
C LEU A 311 -16.94 -17.09 11.55
N THR A 312 -18.22 -17.40 11.41
CA THR A 312 -19.07 -16.74 10.42
C THR A 312 -19.16 -15.24 10.73
N ILE A 313 -19.41 -14.41 9.72
CA ILE A 313 -19.58 -12.96 9.89
C ILE A 313 -20.71 -12.63 10.90
N GLU A 314 -21.71 -13.51 11.03
CA GLU A 314 -22.81 -13.40 11.98
C GLU A 314 -22.37 -13.70 13.43
N GLU A 315 -21.48 -14.68 13.62
CA GLU A 315 -20.84 -14.96 14.91
C GLU A 315 -19.88 -13.84 15.32
N GLU A 316 -19.11 -13.29 14.38
CA GLU A 316 -18.27 -12.09 14.58
C GLU A 316 -19.13 -10.89 15.01
N ALA A 317 -20.27 -10.66 14.35
CA ALA A 317 -21.21 -9.58 14.67
C ALA A 317 -21.84 -9.75 16.06
N SER A 318 -22.10 -10.99 16.48
CA SER A 318 -22.62 -11.28 17.82
C SER A 318 -21.57 -11.01 18.90
N GLN A 319 -20.32 -11.38 18.67
CA GLN A 319 -19.21 -11.06 19.57
C GLN A 319 -18.93 -9.55 19.63
N PHE A 320 -19.09 -8.83 18.52
CA PHE A 320 -18.97 -7.38 18.45
C PHE A 320 -19.95 -6.66 19.40
N VAL A 321 -21.23 -7.07 19.41
CA VAL A 321 -22.23 -6.48 20.33
C VAL A 321 -21.88 -6.73 21.80
N GLU A 322 -21.37 -7.92 22.13
CA GLU A 322 -20.92 -8.22 23.50
C GLU A 322 -19.67 -7.43 23.91
N LEU A 323 -18.71 -7.23 22.99
CA LEU A 323 -17.52 -6.42 23.26
C LEU A 323 -17.88 -4.95 23.53
N LEU A 324 -18.85 -4.38 22.81
CA LEU A 324 -19.32 -3.01 23.03
C LEU A 324 -19.93 -2.81 24.42
N LYS A 325 -20.55 -3.83 25.03
CA LYS A 325 -21.05 -3.75 26.41
C LYS A 325 -19.94 -3.53 27.45
N GLY A 326 -18.70 -3.95 27.14
CA GLY A 326 -17.56 -3.90 28.05
C GLY A 326 -16.49 -2.85 27.74
N SER A 327 -16.57 -2.12 26.61
CA SER A 327 -15.45 -1.32 26.07
C SER A 327 -15.78 0.16 25.86
N PHE A 328 -16.05 0.89 26.94
CA PHE A 328 -16.23 2.33 26.94
C PHE A 328 -15.80 2.89 28.31
N VAL A 329 -14.79 3.77 28.35
CA VAL A 329 -14.16 4.25 29.60
C VAL A 329 -13.91 5.77 29.60
N GLU A 330 -14.24 6.52 28.54
CA GLU A 330 -13.70 7.89 28.38
C GLU A 330 -14.74 9.00 28.13
N ASN A 331 -16.00 8.71 27.79
CA ASN A 331 -17.04 9.74 27.59
C ASN A 331 -18.41 9.38 28.20
N TYR A 332 -18.54 9.63 29.50
CA TYR A 332 -19.57 9.09 30.39
C TYR A 332 -21.04 9.24 29.92
N ASP A 333 -21.43 10.36 29.30
CA ASP A 333 -22.84 10.64 28.97
C ASP A 333 -23.32 9.98 27.67
N LEU A 334 -22.47 9.93 26.64
CA LEU A 334 -22.78 9.23 25.39
C LEU A 334 -22.74 7.72 25.63
N GLU A 335 -21.74 7.27 26.38
CA GLU A 335 -21.55 5.86 26.75
C GLU A 335 -22.75 5.33 27.53
N ARG A 336 -23.25 6.07 28.52
CA ARG A 336 -24.43 5.66 29.28
C ARG A 336 -25.66 5.49 28.39
N ARG A 337 -25.88 6.40 27.43
CA ARG A 337 -27.02 6.30 26.48
C ARG A 337 -26.88 5.10 25.55
N ILE A 338 -25.69 4.86 25.01
CA ILE A 338 -25.44 3.69 24.16
C ILE A 338 -25.62 2.40 24.97
N GLN A 339 -25.15 2.34 26.21
CA GLN A 339 -25.35 1.17 27.09
C GLN A 339 -26.81 0.98 27.48
N GLU A 340 -27.54 2.05 27.78
CA GLU A 340 -28.97 2.01 28.07
C GLU A 340 -29.76 1.49 26.86
N GLU A 341 -29.47 1.96 25.64
CA GLU A 341 -30.10 1.46 24.41
C GLU A 341 -29.68 0.03 24.07
N LEU A 342 -28.38 -0.31 24.18
CA LEU A 342 -27.87 -1.67 24.00
C LEU A 342 -28.55 -2.67 24.92
N ASN A 343 -28.88 -2.28 26.15
CA ASN A 343 -29.50 -3.18 27.12
C ASN A 343 -31.03 -3.25 26.97
N SER A 344 -31.67 -2.22 26.40
CA SER A 344 -33.14 -2.10 26.36
C SER A 344 -33.77 -2.30 24.98
N SER A 345 -33.02 -2.21 23.88
CA SER A 345 -33.56 -2.26 22.51
C SER A 345 -32.94 -3.38 21.67
N ASP A 346 -33.75 -4.39 21.35
CA ASP A 346 -33.34 -5.48 20.44
C ASP A 346 -33.21 -5.01 18.98
N ASP A 347 -33.98 -4.00 18.57
CA ASP A 347 -33.87 -3.40 17.24
C ASP A 347 -32.54 -2.66 17.10
N PHE A 348 -32.10 -1.93 18.14
CA PHE A 348 -30.79 -1.27 18.14
C PHE A 348 -29.63 -2.27 18.04
N LYS A 349 -29.72 -3.42 18.74
CA LYS A 349 -28.72 -4.50 18.63
C LYS A 349 -28.67 -5.07 17.21
N LYS A 350 -29.82 -5.32 16.59
CA LYS A 350 -29.89 -5.83 15.20
C LYS A 350 -29.29 -4.83 14.21
N ASP A 351 -29.58 -3.54 14.38
CA ASP A 351 -29.01 -2.49 13.52
C ASP A 351 -27.49 -2.38 13.65
N LEU A 352 -26.95 -2.51 14.88
CA LEU A 352 -25.51 -2.57 15.11
C LEU A 352 -24.87 -3.82 14.50
N GLN A 353 -25.49 -4.99 14.65
CA GLN A 353 -25.03 -6.22 14.01
C GLN A 353 -24.99 -6.05 12.48
N GLN A 354 -26.06 -5.53 11.88
CA GLN A 354 -26.12 -5.32 10.43
C GLN A 354 -25.09 -4.29 9.95
N SER A 355 -24.84 -3.23 10.73
CA SER A 355 -23.80 -2.25 10.43
C SER A 355 -22.40 -2.87 10.50
N TYR A 356 -22.15 -3.72 11.51
CA TYR A 356 -20.90 -4.48 11.59
C TYR A 356 -20.72 -5.41 10.39
N ILE A 357 -21.75 -6.17 10.00
CA ILE A 357 -21.71 -7.09 8.86
C ILE A 357 -21.36 -6.33 7.58
N ARG A 358 -22.01 -5.18 7.33
CA ARG A 358 -21.76 -4.34 6.15
C ARG A 358 -20.37 -3.75 6.14
N LEU A 359 -19.92 -3.19 7.27
CA LEU A 359 -18.57 -2.65 7.40
C LEU A 359 -17.53 -3.76 7.20
N SER A 360 -17.65 -4.88 7.91
CA SER A 360 -16.74 -6.02 7.79
C SER A 360 -16.66 -6.53 6.34
N SER A 361 -17.81 -6.68 5.67
CA SER A 361 -17.86 -7.07 4.25
C SER A 361 -17.16 -6.05 3.35
N PHE A 362 -17.40 -4.75 3.57
CA PHE A 362 -16.71 -3.68 2.85
C PHE A 362 -15.19 -3.72 3.06
N LEU A 363 -14.74 -3.92 4.31
CA LEU A 363 -13.33 -4.02 4.66
C LEU A 363 -12.65 -5.21 3.98
N LYS A 364 -13.29 -6.39 4.04
CA LYS A 364 -12.81 -7.62 3.38
C LYS A 364 -12.71 -7.41 1.87
N GLN A 365 -13.74 -6.79 1.28
CA GLN A 365 -13.76 -6.44 -0.14
C GLN A 365 -12.65 -5.44 -0.50
N ALA A 366 -12.43 -4.39 0.30
CA ALA A 366 -11.39 -3.40 0.05
C ALA A 366 -9.98 -4.00 0.13
N ILE A 367 -9.70 -4.86 1.12
CA ILE A 367 -8.41 -5.56 1.22
C ILE A 367 -8.20 -6.46 0.00
N TYR A 368 -9.23 -7.20 -0.42
CA TYR A 368 -9.14 -8.02 -1.62
C TYR A 368 -8.85 -7.18 -2.87
N GLN A 369 -9.58 -6.09 -3.09
CA GLN A 369 -9.36 -5.23 -4.25
C GLN A 369 -8.00 -4.55 -4.24
N HIS A 370 -7.48 -4.26 -3.05
CA HIS A 370 -6.17 -3.64 -2.88
C HIS A 370 -5.02 -4.62 -3.13
N ILE A 371 -5.17 -5.90 -2.80
CA ILE A 371 -4.07 -6.86 -2.84
C ILE A 371 -4.35 -7.99 -3.83
N GLY A 372 -5.35 -8.83 -3.52
CA GLY A 372 -5.64 -10.06 -4.27
C GLY A 372 -6.07 -9.80 -5.71
N ALA A 373 -6.90 -8.78 -5.94
CA ALA A 373 -7.47 -8.51 -7.25
C ALA A 373 -6.41 -8.14 -8.30
N TYR A 374 -5.31 -7.47 -7.92
CA TYR A 374 -4.25 -7.13 -8.86
C TYR A 374 -3.60 -8.37 -9.48
N PHE A 375 -3.45 -9.47 -8.74
CA PHE A 375 -2.91 -10.71 -9.29
C PHE A 375 -3.85 -11.37 -10.29
N VAL A 376 -5.17 -11.20 -10.13
CA VAL A 376 -6.18 -11.65 -11.10
C VAL A 376 -6.17 -10.74 -12.33
N LEU A 377 -6.22 -9.43 -12.12
CA LEU A 377 -6.31 -8.43 -13.19
C LEU A 377 -5.05 -8.39 -14.07
N LEU A 378 -3.89 -8.73 -13.49
CA LEU A 378 -2.63 -8.83 -14.21
C LEU A 378 -2.32 -10.26 -14.67
N ASP A 379 -3.22 -11.24 -14.49
CA ASP A 379 -3.02 -12.64 -14.90
C ASP A 379 -1.71 -13.27 -14.38
N ILE A 380 -1.44 -13.08 -13.08
CA ILE A 380 -0.22 -13.55 -12.38
C ILE A 380 -0.55 -14.30 -11.08
N VAL A 381 -1.73 -14.94 -11.03
CA VAL A 381 -2.17 -15.74 -9.89
C VAL A 381 -1.22 -16.90 -9.63
N GLU A 382 -0.82 -17.65 -10.67
CA GLU A 382 0.09 -18.79 -10.53
C GLU A 382 1.45 -18.40 -9.91
N PRO A 383 2.19 -17.39 -10.43
CA PRO A 383 3.41 -16.90 -9.80
C PRO A 383 3.21 -16.46 -8.36
N TYR A 384 2.13 -15.73 -8.07
CA TYR A 384 1.80 -15.29 -6.71
C TYR A 384 1.60 -16.47 -5.75
N CYS A 385 0.79 -17.45 -6.14
CA CYS A 385 0.53 -18.62 -5.32
C CYS A 385 1.80 -19.40 -5.02
N TYR A 386 2.68 -19.56 -6.03
CA TYR A 386 3.98 -20.20 -5.83
C TYR A 386 4.85 -19.44 -4.81
N LEU A 387 4.99 -18.11 -4.96
CA LEU A 387 5.76 -17.28 -4.04
C LEU A 387 5.20 -17.32 -2.61
N ARG A 388 3.88 -17.32 -2.47
CA ARG A 388 3.17 -17.45 -1.18
C ARG A 388 3.46 -18.81 -0.54
N ASP A 389 3.30 -19.89 -1.29
CA ASP A 389 3.45 -21.27 -0.78
C ASP A 389 4.90 -21.59 -0.37
N LYS A 390 5.86 -20.93 -1.03
CA LYS A 390 7.28 -20.96 -0.63
C LYS A 390 7.64 -20.03 0.54
N ASN A 391 6.66 -19.32 1.10
CA ASN A 391 6.85 -18.33 2.15
C ASN A 391 7.86 -17.23 1.75
N TYR A 392 7.86 -16.80 0.49
CA TYR A 392 8.64 -15.64 0.03
C TYR A 392 7.89 -14.33 0.23
N LEU A 393 6.56 -14.37 0.20
CA LEU A 393 5.70 -13.23 0.55
C LEU A 393 5.20 -13.36 1.99
N SER A 394 4.83 -12.24 2.61
CA SER A 394 4.02 -12.30 3.83
C SER A 394 2.59 -12.63 3.45
N THR A 395 1.93 -13.52 4.20
CA THR A 395 0.49 -13.72 4.04
C THR A 395 -0.22 -12.42 4.41
N VAL A 396 -1.13 -11.96 3.55
CA VAL A 396 -2.10 -10.93 3.90
C VAL A 396 -3.43 -11.64 3.96
N SER A 397 -3.91 -11.92 5.16
CA SER A 397 -5.25 -12.48 5.33
C SER A 397 -6.28 -11.36 5.11
N SER A 398 -7.34 -11.67 4.36
CA SER A 398 -8.55 -10.84 4.33
C SER A 398 -9.32 -10.90 5.65
N ASP A 399 -9.05 -11.91 6.47
CA ASP A 399 -9.70 -12.10 7.77
C ASP A 399 -9.01 -11.21 8.80
N ARG A 400 -9.64 -10.08 9.11
CA ARG A 400 -9.23 -9.27 10.26
C ARG A 400 -9.70 -9.92 11.55
N ASN A 401 -8.94 -9.66 12.60
CA ASN A 401 -9.40 -9.90 13.96
C ASN A 401 -10.56 -8.92 14.26
N PRO A 402 -11.72 -9.39 14.77
CA PRO A 402 -12.83 -8.53 15.20
C PRO A 402 -12.43 -7.35 16.10
N SER A 403 -11.33 -7.49 16.86
CA SER A 403 -10.78 -6.42 17.70
C SER A 403 -10.24 -5.19 16.93
N GLU A 404 -9.74 -5.37 15.70
CA GLU A 404 -9.26 -4.25 14.88
C GLU A 404 -10.42 -3.46 14.26
N VAL A 405 -11.53 -4.15 13.95
CA VAL A 405 -12.77 -3.49 13.53
C VAL A 405 -13.37 -2.71 14.70
N MET A 406 -13.31 -3.26 15.92
CA MET A 406 -13.72 -2.57 17.15
C MET A 406 -12.91 -1.30 17.40
N GLU A 407 -11.59 -1.35 17.24
CA GLU A 407 -10.73 -0.18 17.43
C GLU A 407 -11.06 0.92 16.41
N LEU A 408 -11.30 0.55 15.14
CA LEU A 408 -11.72 1.49 14.11
C LEU A 408 -13.07 2.14 14.43
N VAL A 409 -14.10 1.35 14.75
CA VAL A 409 -15.43 1.86 15.10
C VAL A 409 -15.35 2.78 16.32
N SER A 410 -14.60 2.38 17.36
CA SER A 410 -14.39 3.20 18.56
C SER A 410 -13.73 4.55 18.23
N ARG A 411 -12.67 4.54 17.41
CA ARG A 411 -12.00 5.78 16.95
C ARG A 411 -12.93 6.68 16.14
N LEU A 412 -13.76 6.12 15.27
CA LEU A 412 -14.72 6.88 14.47
C LEU A 412 -15.83 7.51 15.32
N LEU A 413 -16.32 6.80 16.33
CA LEU A 413 -17.26 7.34 17.32
C LEU A 413 -16.63 8.50 18.10
N LYS A 414 -15.36 8.37 18.52
CA LYS A 414 -14.61 9.44 19.21
C LYS A 414 -14.32 10.66 18.32
N ALA A 415 -14.15 10.48 17.01
CA ALA A 415 -13.82 11.56 16.07
C ALA A 415 -15.04 12.32 15.53
N GLY A 416 -16.26 11.83 15.80
CA GLY A 416 -17.50 12.26 15.16
C GLY A 416 -18.66 12.60 16.09
N ILE A 417 -18.45 12.66 17.41
CA ILE A 417 -19.44 13.12 18.41
C ILE A 417 -18.79 14.14 19.35
#